data_AF-A0A2V8QM96-F1
#
_entry.id   AF-A0A2V8QM96-F1
#
_cell.length_a   1.000
_cell.length_b   1.000
_cell.length_c   1.000
_cell.angle_alpha   90.00
_cell.angle_beta   90.00
_cell.angle_gamma   90.00
#
_symmetry.space_group_name_H-M   'P 1'
#
loop_
_entity.id
_entity.type
_entity.pdbx_description
1 polymer ?
#
loop_
_entity_poly.entity_id
_entity_poly.type
_entity_poly.pdbx_seq_one_letter_code
_entity_poly.pdbx_strand_id
1 'polypeptide(L)'
;MQIARRTNRFIPFTGDERLMPETSVPTPPGFDSLSKAEQVRYLQKLWDQISEDPSSLPVPESHLRLAEERLKRYRENPSRSHSAFAVLDRLADTSSTCPLLI
;
A
#
# COMPACT_ATOMS: atom_id res chain seq x y z
N MET A 1 -32.79 -14.17 -6.67
CA MET A 1 -31.31 -14.30 -6.69
C MET A 1 -30.72 -13.11 -5.94
N GLN A 2 -30.32 -13.28 -4.68
CA GLN A 2 -29.81 -12.19 -3.83
C GLN A 2 -28.30 -12.06 -3.96
N ILE A 3 -27.86 -10.88 -4.40
CA ILE A 3 -26.46 -10.48 -4.42
C ILE A 3 -26.07 -10.21 -2.97
N ALA A 4 -25.38 -11.17 -2.35
CA ALA A 4 -24.83 -11.01 -1.01
C ALA A 4 -23.82 -9.86 -1.05
N ARG A 5 -24.20 -8.72 -0.46
CA ARG A 5 -23.32 -7.58 -0.22
C ARG A 5 -22.19 -8.06 0.69
N ARG A 6 -21.05 -8.41 0.09
CA ARG A 6 -19.84 -8.83 0.80
C ARG A 6 -19.37 -7.63 1.61
N THR A 7 -19.61 -7.69 2.91
CA THR A 7 -19.10 -6.72 3.86
C THR A 7 -17.59 -6.67 3.71
N ASN A 8 -17.08 -5.53 3.23
CA ASN A 8 -15.67 -5.22 3.29
C ASN A 8 -15.34 -5.02 4.77
N ARG A 9 -15.17 -6.13 5.49
CA ARG A 9 -14.67 -6.13 6.86
C ARG A 9 -13.20 -5.76 6.74
N PHE A 10 -12.95 -4.45 6.73
CA PHE A 10 -11.68 -3.87 7.11
C PHE A 10 -11.30 -4.53 8.43
N ILE A 11 -10.39 -5.49 8.38
CA ILE A 11 -9.77 -6.01 9.59
C ILE A 11 -8.73 -4.95 9.91
N PRO A 12 -8.94 -4.11 10.95
CA PRO A 12 -7.87 -3.25 11.41
C PRO A 12 -6.71 -4.16 11.74
N PHE A 13 -5.50 -3.75 11.36
CA PHE A 13 -4.27 -4.38 11.80
C PHE A 13 -4.28 -4.35 13.34
N THR A 14 -4.84 -5.38 13.98
CA THR A 14 -4.68 -5.64 15.41
C THR A 14 -3.27 -6.15 15.57
N GLY A 15 -2.32 -5.22 15.49
CA GLY A 15 -0.98 -5.40 16.00
C GLY A 15 -1.12 -5.77 17.47
N ASP A 16 -0.61 -6.95 17.81
CA ASP A 16 -0.06 -7.25 19.12
C ASP A 16 0.62 -5.95 19.64
N GLU A 17 0.09 -5.36 20.71
CA GLU A 17 0.55 -4.14 21.40
C GLU A 17 1.93 -4.35 22.05
N ARG A 18 2.90 -4.85 21.31
CA ARG A 18 4.28 -4.48 21.55
C ARG A 18 4.46 -3.11 20.94
N LEU A 19 4.11 -2.10 21.75
CA LEU A 19 4.54 -0.71 21.68
C LEU A 19 5.44 -0.50 20.45
N MET A 20 4.85 -0.19 19.29
CA MET A 20 5.63 0.57 18.32
C MET A 20 5.95 1.83 19.11
N PRO A 21 7.22 2.07 19.53
CA PRO A 21 7.53 3.31 20.21
C PRO A 21 6.96 4.41 19.32
N GLU A 22 6.20 5.34 19.90
CA GLU A 22 5.79 6.57 19.24
C GLU A 22 7.03 7.14 18.54
N THR A 23 7.19 6.79 17.28
CA THR A 23 8.34 7.13 16.44
C THR A 23 7.97 8.47 15.83
N SER A 24 7.55 9.39 16.69
CA SER A 24 7.42 10.80 16.35
C SER A 24 8.84 11.33 16.21
N VAL A 25 9.45 11.04 15.07
CA VAL A 25 10.68 11.68 14.64
C VAL A 25 10.34 13.16 14.49
N PRO A 26 11.07 14.06 15.17
CA PRO A 26 10.80 15.48 15.04
C PRO A 26 10.94 15.92 13.59
N THR A 27 10.05 16.81 13.16
CA THR A 27 10.14 17.42 11.83
C THR A 27 11.53 18.04 11.66
N PRO A 28 12.23 17.76 10.54
CA PRO A 28 13.55 18.33 10.32
C PRO A 28 13.47 19.86 10.28
N PRO A 29 14.49 20.56 10.82
CA PRO A 29 14.48 22.02 10.87
C PRO A 29 14.36 22.60 9.46
N GLY A 30 13.47 23.59 9.30
CA GLY A 30 13.26 24.26 8.03
C GLY A 30 12.30 23.55 7.06
N PHE A 31 11.79 22.36 7.39
CA PHE A 31 10.81 21.66 6.54
C PHE A 31 9.46 22.39 6.46
N ASP A 32 8.99 22.94 7.58
CA ASP A 32 7.71 23.66 7.64
C ASP A 32 7.72 25.00 6.91
N SER A 33 8.91 25.57 6.70
CA SER A 33 9.11 26.81 5.92
C SER A 33 9.16 26.57 4.40
N LEU A 34 9.24 25.32 3.93
CA LEU A 34 9.21 25.00 2.52
C LEU A 34 7.79 25.11 1.96
N SER A 35 7.66 25.46 0.67
CA SER A 35 6.37 25.32 -0.02
C SER A 35 5.95 23.85 -0.07
N LYS A 36 4.65 23.57 -0.25
CA LYS A 36 4.15 22.19 -0.33
C LYS A 36 4.82 21.37 -1.45
N ALA A 37 5.12 22.00 -2.58
CA ALA A 37 5.84 21.35 -3.68
C ALA A 37 7.27 20.96 -3.27
N GLU A 38 7.97 21.82 -2.53
CA GLU A 38 9.31 21.55 -2.02
C GLU A 38 9.30 20.49 -0.92
N GLN A 39 8.30 20.50 -0.03
CA GLN A 39 8.10 19.43 0.97
C GLN A 39 7.95 18.06 0.29
N VAL A 40 7.13 17.97 -0.77
CA VAL A 40 6.96 16.73 -1.54
C VAL A 40 8.26 16.31 -2.22
N ARG A 41 8.99 17.24 -2.84
CA ARG A 41 10.30 16.95 -3.45
C ARG A 41 11.34 16.49 -2.42
N TYR A 42 11.31 17.07 -1.23
CA TYR A 42 12.19 16.69 -0.14
C TYR A 42 11.88 15.27 0.36
N LEU A 43 10.60 14.94 0.55
CA LEU A 43 10.17 13.58 0.90
C LEU A 43 10.57 12.56 -0.17
N GLN A 44 10.43 12.90 -1.45
CA GLN A 44 10.87 12.01 -2.54
C GLN A 44 12.36 11.73 -2.45
N LYS A 45 13.19 12.76 -2.24
CA LYS A 45 14.65 12.58 -2.09
C LYS A 45 15.00 11.67 -0.91
N LEU A 46 14.33 11.85 0.23
CA LEU A 46 14.52 10.97 1.38
C LEU A 46 14.10 9.53 1.07
N TRP A 47 12.99 9.36 0.36
CA TRP A 47 12.53 8.04 -0.06
C TRP A 47 13.53 7.37 -0.99
N ASP A 48 14.08 8.11 -1.95
CA ASP A 48 15.10 7.62 -2.88
C ASP A 48 16.33 7.12 -2.10
N GLN A 49 16.78 7.87 -1.08
CA GLN A 49 17.89 7.48 -0.20
C GLN A 49 17.60 6.23 0.62
N ILE A 50 16.39 6.11 1.18
CA ILE A 50 15.98 4.92 1.95
C ILE A 50 15.92 3.69 1.02
N SER A 51 15.47 3.89 -0.22
CA SER A 51 15.33 2.81 -1.20
C SER A 51 16.66 2.33 -1.81
N GLU A 52 17.76 3.04 -1.55
CA GLU A 52 19.09 2.72 -2.07
C GLU A 52 19.62 1.39 -1.50
N ASP A 53 19.25 1.05 -0.26
CA ASP A 53 19.56 -0.24 0.35
C ASP A 53 18.29 -0.98 0.79
N PRO A 54 17.62 -1.69 -0.13
CA PRO A 54 16.39 -2.42 0.18
C PRO A 54 16.63 -3.63 1.10
N SER A 55 17.89 -4.08 1.27
CA SER A 55 18.23 -5.23 2.11
C SER A 55 18.32 -4.86 3.59
N SER A 56 18.53 -3.58 3.90
CA SER A 56 18.58 -3.04 5.25
C SER A 56 17.21 -2.78 5.86
N LEU A 57 16.14 -2.81 5.05
CA LEU A 57 14.78 -2.61 5.53
C LEU A 57 14.34 -3.81 6.39
N PRO A 58 14.07 -3.62 7.70
CA PRO A 58 13.60 -4.71 8.53
C PRO A 58 12.25 -5.18 8.00
N VAL A 59 12.15 -6.47 7.66
CA VAL A 59 10.87 -7.10 7.31
C VAL A 59 10.30 -7.73 8.58
N PRO A 60 9.24 -7.18 9.18
CA PRO A 60 8.62 -7.77 10.36
C PRO A 60 8.11 -9.18 10.04
N GLU A 61 8.25 -10.12 10.98
CA GLU A 61 7.73 -11.49 10.83
C GLU A 61 6.22 -11.54 10.54
N SER A 62 5.47 -10.54 11.02
CA SER A 62 4.04 -10.39 10.74
C SER A 62 3.76 -10.18 9.25
N HIS A 63 4.63 -9.46 8.52
CA HIS A 63 4.50 -9.26 7.08
C HIS A 63 4.75 -10.57 6.33
N LEU A 64 5.75 -11.35 6.75
CA LEU A 64 6.05 -12.67 6.17
C LEU A 64 4.86 -13.63 6.37
N ARG A 65 4.33 -13.72 7.59
CA ARG A 65 3.17 -14.57 7.89
C ARG A 65 1.95 -14.20 7.04
N LEU A 66 1.69 -12.90 6.86
CA LEU A 66 0.59 -12.44 6.01
C LEU A 66 0.82 -12.78 4.53
N ALA A 67 2.06 -12.63 4.04
CA ALA A 67 2.42 -12.97 2.67
C ALA A 67 2.23 -14.47 2.40
N GLU A 68 2.68 -15.32 3.31
CA GLU A 68 2.50 -16.77 3.26
C GLU A 68 1.01 -17.17 3.26
N GLU A 69 0.21 -16.56 4.13
CA GLU A 69 -1.23 -16.81 4.18
C GLU A 69 -1.91 -16.47 2.85
N ARG A 70 -1.58 -15.29 2.28
CA ARG A 70 -2.12 -14.85 1.00
C ARG A 70 -1.68 -15.77 -0.14
N LEU A 71 -0.42 -16.21 -0.14
CA LEU A 71 0.11 -17.13 -1.13
C LEU A 71 -0.57 -18.51 -1.05
N LYS A 72 -0.83 -19.02 0.15
CA LYS A 72 -1.58 -20.26 0.35
C LYS A 72 -2.99 -20.15 -0.23
N ARG A 73 -3.72 -19.09 0.08
CA ARG A 73 -5.08 -18.84 -0.45
C ARG A 73 -5.09 -18.74 -1.99
N TYR A 74 -4.05 -18.13 -2.57
CA TYR A 74 -3.90 -18.08 -4.03
C TYR A 74 -3.73 -19.47 -4.64
N ARG A 75 -2.84 -20.30 -4.08
CA ARG A 75 -2.60 -21.67 -4.56
C ARG A 75 -3.85 -22.54 -4.48
N GLU A 76 -4.66 -22.37 -3.43
CA GLU A 76 -5.94 -23.08 -3.27
C GLU A 76 -7.00 -22.63 -4.28
N ASN A 77 -7.00 -21.35 -4.68
CA ASN A 77 -7.95 -20.84 -5.66
C ASN A 77 -7.35 -19.71 -6.53
N PRO A 78 -6.63 -20.06 -7.61
CA PRO A 78 -5.93 -19.07 -8.43
C PRO A 78 -6.86 -18.05 -9.10
N SER A 79 -8.09 -18.47 -9.43
CA SER A 79 -9.11 -17.64 -10.10
C SER A 79 -9.59 -16.44 -9.28
N ARG A 80 -9.30 -16.40 -7.97
CA ARG A 80 -9.72 -15.33 -7.06
C ARG A 80 -8.75 -14.16 -6.97
N SER A 81 -7.67 -14.18 -7.75
CA SER A 81 -6.68 -13.11 -7.77
C SER A 81 -6.35 -12.71 -9.21
N HIS A 82 -5.93 -11.47 -9.38
CA HIS A 82 -5.43 -10.96 -10.64
C HIS A 82 -3.98 -10.53 -10.44
N SER A 83 -3.18 -10.65 -11.50
CA SER A 83 -1.84 -10.05 -11.50
C SER A 83 -1.97 -8.54 -11.40
N ALA A 84 -0.94 -7.88 -10.85
CA ALA A 84 -0.90 -6.43 -10.78
C ALA A 84 -1.06 -5.80 -12.19
N PHE A 85 -0.40 -6.37 -13.21
CA PHE A 85 -0.54 -5.94 -14.60
C PHE A 85 -1.98 -6.01 -15.11
N ALA A 86 -2.69 -7.12 -14.90
CA ALA A 86 -4.08 -7.26 -15.35
C ALA A 86 -5.03 -6.25 -14.65
N VAL A 87 -4.72 -5.87 -13.41
CA VAL A 87 -5.46 -4.81 -12.69
C VAL A 87 -5.14 -3.44 -13.28
N LEU A 88 -3.86 -3.15 -13.56
CA LEU A 88 -3.43 -1.89 -14.16
C LEU A 88 -4.03 -1.70 -15.56
N ASP A 89 -3.99 -2.73 -16.41
CA ASP A 89 -4.59 -2.74 -17.74
C ASP A 89 -6.08 -2.43 -17.65
N ARG A 90 -6.80 -3.12 -16.76
CA ARG A 90 -8.23 -2.86 -16.52
C ARG A 90 -8.51 -1.43 -16.08
N LEU A 91 -7.67 -0.85 -15.22
CA LEU A 91 -7.84 0.53 -14.75
C LEU A 91 -7.55 1.54 -15.87
N ALA A 92 -6.56 1.27 -16.72
CA ALA A 92 -6.27 2.08 -17.90
C ALA A 92 -7.43 2.04 -18.91
N ASP A 93 -8.01 0.86 -19.17
CA ASP A 93 -9.17 0.69 -20.04
C ASP A 93 -10.43 1.38 -19.48
N THR A 94 -10.64 1.28 -18.17
CA THR A 94 -11.77 1.93 -17.49
C THR A 94 -11.65 3.45 -17.56
N SER A 95 -10.42 3.99 -17.47
CA SER A 95 -10.18 5.44 -17.62
C SER A 95 -10.44 5.98 -19.03
N SER A 96 -10.45 5.09 -20.03
CA SER A 96 -10.77 5.42 -21.43
C SER A 96 -12.27 5.35 -21.72
N THR A 97 -13.08 4.76 -20.83
CA THR A 97 -14.52 4.69 -20.97
C THR A 97 -15.17 5.86 -20.24
N CYS A 98 -15.00 7.07 -20.78
CA CYS A 98 -15.96 8.16 -20.57
C CYS A 98 -17.11 7.96 -21.56
N PRO A 99 -18.31 7.50 -21.14
CA PRO A 99 -19.50 7.74 -21.93
C PRO A 99 -19.86 9.21 -21.71
N LEU A 100 -19.30 10.10 -22.54
CA LEU A 100 -19.91 11.40 -22.78
C LEU A 100 -21.24 11.12 -23.49
N LEU A 101 -22.29 11.00 -22.68
CA LEU A 101 -23.66 11.12 -23.15
C LEU A 101 -23.87 12.62 -23.45
N ILE A 102 -24.03 12.89 -24.75
CA ILE A 102 -24.73 14.06 -25.31
C ILE A 102 -26.12 14.16 -24.69
#